data_AF-A0A1H0DQK2-F1
#
_entry.id   AF-A0A1H0DQK2-F1
#
_cell.length_a   1.000
_cell.length_b   1.000
_cell.length_c   1.000
_cell.angle_alpha   90.00
_cell.angle_beta   90.00
_cell.angle_gamma   90.00
#
_symmetry.space_group_name_H-M   'P 1'
#
loop_
_entity.id
_entity.type
_entity.pdbx_description
1 polymer ?
#
loop_
_entity_poly.entity_id
_entity_poly.type
_entity_poly.pdbx_seq_one_letter_code
_entity_poly.pdbx_strand_id
1 'polypeptide(L)'
;MSKPIICSYCGKPVGSRAELTTAAKLGKINAYHNKCYADYIPGQKTFFLNEYPINGFSGNVSILVSFGAVIFLSVYLEPWQTALIAAIAFLTLVYRLLSYFIHEKPLPKTREIPSEGAEQ
;
A
#
# COMPACT_ATOMS: atom_id res chain seq x y z
N MET A 1 3.29 15.93 -17.43
CA MET A 1 4.26 15.56 -16.38
C MET A 1 3.50 14.98 -15.20
N SER A 2 3.78 13.75 -14.82
CA SER A 2 3.22 13.12 -13.61
C SER A 2 3.70 13.90 -12.38
N LYS A 3 2.82 14.22 -11.45
CA LYS A 3 3.25 14.85 -10.18
C LYS A 3 4.23 13.90 -9.47
N PRO A 4 5.37 14.40 -8.96
CA PRO A 4 6.31 13.56 -8.23
C PRO A 4 5.62 12.98 -6.99
N ILE A 5 5.77 11.68 -6.76
CA ILE A 5 5.29 11.04 -5.54
C ILE A 5 6.27 11.40 -4.43
N ILE A 6 5.79 12.14 -3.42
CA ILE A 6 6.62 12.62 -2.31
C ILE A 6 6.50 11.67 -1.12
N CYS A 7 7.64 11.33 -0.52
CA CYS A 7 7.69 10.54 0.71
C CYS A 7 7.15 11.37 1.89
N SER A 8 6.14 10.85 2.59
CA SER A 8 5.51 11.52 3.74
C SER A 8 6.41 11.60 4.99
N TYR A 9 7.54 10.88 5.02
CA TYR A 9 8.50 10.93 6.12
C TYR A 9 9.65 11.93 5.88
N CYS A 10 10.34 11.83 4.73
CA CYS A 10 11.52 12.66 4.46
C CYS A 10 11.27 13.84 3.52
N GLY A 11 10.08 13.95 2.92
CA GLY A 11 9.72 15.03 1.98
C GLY A 11 10.40 14.96 0.61
N LYS A 12 11.19 13.91 0.34
CA LYS A 12 11.91 13.73 -0.94
C LYS A 12 11.08 12.91 -1.94
N PRO A 13 11.28 13.10 -3.26
CA PRO A 13 10.59 12.30 -4.27
C PRO A 13 11.00 10.82 -4.21
N VAL A 14 10.03 9.94 -4.46
CA VAL A 14 10.24 8.51 -4.66
C VAL A 14 10.53 8.28 -6.15
N GLY A 15 11.72 7.75 -6.46
CA GLY A 15 12.21 7.66 -7.83
C GLY A 15 11.81 6.39 -8.58
N SER A 16 11.34 5.35 -7.88
CA SER A 16 10.93 4.09 -8.52
C SER A 16 9.94 3.30 -7.67
N ARG A 17 9.20 2.38 -8.31
CA ARG A 17 8.31 1.44 -7.62
C ARG A 17 9.05 0.52 -6.64
N ALA A 18 10.28 0.13 -6.96
CA ALA A 18 11.08 -0.76 -6.12
C ALA A 18 11.39 -0.16 -4.74
N GLU A 19 11.43 1.17 -4.64
CA GLU A 19 11.72 1.89 -3.40
C GLU A 19 10.46 2.41 -2.70
N LEU A 20 9.28 2.23 -3.30
CA LEU A 20 8.01 2.73 -2.80
C LEU A 20 7.40 1.74 -1.81
N THR A 21 7.06 2.22 -0.62
CA THR A 21 6.09 1.59 0.28
C THR A 21 4.87 2.50 0.43
N THR A 22 3.66 1.98 0.33
CA THR A 22 2.42 2.73 0.62
C THR A 22 1.74 2.15 1.83
N ALA A 23 1.34 3.00 2.77
CA ALA A 23 0.63 2.59 3.99
C ALA A 23 -0.64 3.42 4.17
N ALA A 24 -1.67 2.81 4.77
CA ALA A 24 -2.90 3.50 5.12
C ALA A 24 -2.76 4.07 6.53
N LYS A 25 -2.92 5.38 6.67
CA LYS A 25 -2.99 6.08 7.95
C LYS A 25 -4.25 6.93 7.99
N LEU A 26 -5.12 6.70 8.98
CA LEU A 26 -6.35 7.47 9.20
C LEU A 26 -7.19 7.66 7.91
N GLY A 27 -7.35 6.60 7.11
CA GLY A 27 -8.12 6.62 5.86
C GLY A 27 -7.42 7.29 4.66
N LYS A 28 -6.17 7.75 4.81
CA LYS A 28 -5.35 8.27 3.71
C LYS A 28 -4.23 7.31 3.36
N ILE A 29 -3.99 7.13 2.06
CA ILE A 29 -2.85 6.37 1.55
C ILE A 29 -1.65 7.32 1.48
N ASN A 30 -0.58 6.98 2.20
CA ASN A 30 0.66 7.73 2.22
C ASN A 30 1.77 6.93 1.54
N ALA A 31 2.67 7.63 0.85
CA ALA A 31 3.82 7.05 0.18
C ALA A 31 5.10 7.27 1.01
N TYR A 32 5.96 6.27 1.06
CA TYR A 32 7.21 6.27 1.81
C TYR A 32 8.31 5.60 0.99
N HIS A 33 9.57 5.93 1.26
CA HIS A 33 10.68 5.06 0.86
C HIS A 33 10.71 3.82 1.77
N ASN A 34 11.10 2.65 1.24
CA ASN A 34 11.19 1.41 2.03
C ASN A 34 11.99 1.58 3.34
N LYS A 35 13.11 2.32 3.27
CA LYS A 35 13.96 2.62 4.45
C LYS A 35 13.23 3.52 5.45
N CYS A 36 12.66 4.63 4.97
CA CYS A 36 11.91 5.56 5.80
C CYS A 36 10.70 4.91 6.48
N TYR A 37 10.05 3.96 5.81
CA TYR A 37 8.95 3.21 6.37
C TYR A 37 9.43 2.26 7.49
N ALA A 38 10.55 1.54 7.29
CA ALA A 38 11.13 0.68 8.31
C ALA A 38 11.52 1.45 9.59
N ASP A 39 12.07 2.67 9.43
CA ASP A 39 12.44 3.55 10.55
C ASP A 39 11.21 4.14 11.26
N TYR A 40 10.08 4.26 10.56
CA TYR A 40 8.84 4.85 11.07
C TYR A 40 7.98 3.86 11.87
N ILE A 41 7.92 2.57 11.45
CA ILE A 41 7.13 1.52 12.13
C ILE A 41 7.35 1.41 13.65
N PRO A 42 8.59 1.41 14.20
CA PRO A 42 8.78 1.20 15.63
C PRO A 42 8.15 2.30 16.50
N GLY A 43 7.83 3.48 15.94
CA GLY A 43 7.28 4.61 16.67
C GLY A 43 5.75 4.68 16.77
N GLN A 44 4.99 3.90 15.99
CA GLN A 44 3.52 4.04 15.86
C GLN A 44 2.77 2.73 16.15
N LYS A 45 3.24 1.91 17.11
CA LYS A 45 2.54 0.70 17.59
C LYS A 45 1.30 1.05 18.43
N THR A 46 0.28 1.61 17.80
CA THR A 46 -1.06 1.72 18.39
C THR A 46 -1.91 0.54 17.93
N PHE A 47 -2.51 -0.19 18.88
CA PHE A 47 -3.25 -1.45 18.70
C PHE A 47 -4.34 -1.45 17.61
N PHE A 48 -4.83 -0.27 17.20
CA PHE A 48 -5.90 -0.11 16.20
C PHE A 48 -5.45 0.59 14.89
N LEU A 49 -4.20 1.07 14.83
CA LEU A 49 -3.67 1.90 13.72
C LEU A 49 -2.31 1.36 13.26
N ASN A 50 -2.19 0.04 13.14
CA ASN A 50 -1.01 -0.53 12.49
C ASN A 50 -1.04 -0.09 11.02
N GLU A 51 -0.16 0.85 10.69
CA GLU A 51 0.06 1.34 9.34
C GLU A 51 0.72 0.23 8.51
N TYR A 52 -0.04 -0.81 8.14
CA TYR A 52 0.49 -1.92 7.38
C TYR A 52 0.77 -1.51 5.93
N PRO A 53 1.80 -2.12 5.30
CA PRO A 53 2.09 -1.85 3.91
C PRO A 53 0.96 -2.43 3.06
N ILE A 54 0.27 -1.56 2.32
CA ILE A 54 -0.80 -1.91 1.38
C ILE A 54 -0.20 -2.42 0.06
N ASN A 55 1.02 -2.01 -0.27
CA ASN A 55 1.71 -2.49 -1.46
C ASN A 55 2.67 -3.63 -1.14
N GLY A 56 2.99 -4.42 -2.17
CA GLY A 56 3.86 -5.59 -2.04
C GLY A 56 3.14 -6.86 -1.59
N PHE A 57 3.89 -7.78 -0.97
CA PHE A 57 3.39 -9.12 -0.62
C PHE A 57 2.29 -9.08 0.44
N SER A 58 2.43 -8.25 1.48
CA SER A 58 1.45 -8.09 2.56
C SER A 58 0.08 -7.65 2.05
N GLY A 59 0.02 -6.74 1.08
CA GLY A 59 -1.23 -6.27 0.47
C GLY A 59 -1.96 -7.34 -0.35
N ASN A 60 -1.21 -8.22 -1.02
CA ASN A 60 -1.81 -9.34 -1.76
C ASN A 60 -2.33 -10.41 -0.77
N VAL A 61 -1.55 -10.70 0.29
CA VAL A 61 -1.97 -11.62 1.34
C VAL A 61 -3.20 -11.10 2.07
N SER A 62 -3.30 -9.80 2.37
CA SER A 62 -4.47 -9.23 3.04
C SER A 62 -5.74 -9.37 2.22
N ILE A 63 -5.67 -9.22 0.88
CA ILE A 63 -6.80 -9.50 -0.02
C ILE A 63 -7.18 -10.98 0.05
N LEU A 64 -6.22 -11.89 -0.12
CA LEU A 64 -6.48 -13.33 -0.09
C LEU A 64 -7.11 -13.78 1.23
N VAL A 65 -6.59 -13.30 2.36
CA VAL A 65 -7.13 -13.58 3.69
C VAL A 65 -8.52 -12.97 3.85
N SER A 66 -8.74 -11.74 3.38
CA SER A 66 -10.04 -11.07 3.48
C SER A 66 -11.13 -11.81 2.69
N PHE A 67 -10.85 -12.19 1.44
CA PHE A 67 -11.79 -12.95 0.62
C PHE A 67 -11.97 -14.39 1.12
N GLY A 68 -10.88 -15.04 1.57
CA GLY A 68 -10.94 -16.36 2.19
C GLY A 68 -11.80 -16.36 3.46
N ALA A 69 -11.69 -15.32 4.30
CA ALA A 69 -12.52 -15.14 5.48
C ALA A 69 -14.00 -14.95 5.14
N VAL A 70 -14.33 -14.19 4.09
CA VAL A 70 -15.73 -14.05 3.63
C VAL A 70 -16.29 -15.40 3.22
N ILE A 71 -15.57 -16.18 2.40
CA ILE A 71 -16.02 -17.51 1.96
C ILE A 71 -16.20 -18.44 3.16
N PHE A 72 -15.19 -18.52 4.04
CA PHE A 72 -15.24 -19.41 5.20
C PHE A 72 -16.38 -19.02 6.16
N LEU A 73 -16.53 -17.74 6.48
CA LEU A 73 -17.54 -17.27 7.43
C LEU A 73 -18.95 -17.27 6.82
N SER A 74 -19.10 -17.22 5.49
CA SER A 74 -20.41 -17.29 4.83
C SER A 74 -21.17 -18.60 5.12
N VAL A 75 -20.46 -19.66 5.52
CA VAL A 75 -21.06 -20.94 5.90
C VAL A 75 -21.74 -20.88 7.28
N TYR A 76 -21.28 -19.97 8.16
CA TYR A 76 -21.71 -19.89 9.56
C TYR A 76 -22.57 -18.67 9.88
N LEU A 77 -22.52 -17.64 9.04
CA LEU A 77 -23.15 -16.35 9.30
C LEU A 77 -24.45 -16.18 8.51
N GLU A 78 -25.34 -15.36 9.06
CA GLU A 78 -26.54 -14.92 8.36
C GLU A 78 -26.19 -14.03 7.16
N PRO A 79 -27.03 -13.98 6.10
CA PRO A 79 -26.74 -13.22 4.88
C PRO A 79 -26.37 -11.75 5.13
N TRP A 80 -27.02 -11.11 6.11
CA TRP A 80 -26.74 -9.70 6.43
C TRP A 80 -25.35 -9.52 7.07
N GLN A 81 -24.91 -10.47 7.90
CA GLN A 81 -23.59 -10.45 8.54
C GLN A 81 -22.50 -10.74 7.50
N THR A 82 -22.72 -11.73 6.63
CA THR A 82 -21.82 -12.01 5.51
C THR A 82 -21.68 -10.80 4.60
N ALA A 83 -22.77 -10.08 4.32
CA ALA A 83 -22.73 -8.85 3.53
C ALA A 83 -21.86 -7.76 4.18
N LEU A 84 -21.90 -7.60 5.50
CA LEU A 84 -21.03 -6.65 6.21
C LEU A 84 -19.54 -7.03 6.08
N ILE A 85 -19.20 -8.29 6.28
CA ILE A 85 -17.80 -8.74 6.16
C ILE A 85 -17.33 -8.65 4.71
N ALA A 86 -18.19 -9.00 3.76
CA ALA A 86 -17.91 -8.84 2.33
C ALA A 86 -17.68 -7.36 1.96
N ALA A 87 -18.44 -6.43 2.54
CA ALA A 87 -18.21 -5.01 2.34
C ALA A 87 -16.84 -4.57 2.88
N ILE A 88 -16.42 -5.07 4.05
CA ILE A 88 -15.08 -4.80 4.60
C ILE A 88 -13.98 -5.38 3.69
N ALA A 89 -14.14 -6.62 3.21
CA ALA A 89 -13.21 -7.23 2.26
C ALA A 89 -13.16 -6.48 0.92
N PHE A 90 -14.29 -5.95 0.46
CA PHE A 90 -14.32 -5.10 -0.73
C PHE A 90 -13.57 -3.77 -0.50
N LEU A 91 -13.70 -3.17 0.68
CA LEU A 91 -12.93 -1.97 1.04
C LEU A 91 -11.42 -2.24 0.97
N THR A 92 -10.93 -3.38 1.47
CA THR A 92 -9.48 -3.70 1.39
C THR A 92 -9.00 -3.80 -0.06
N LEU A 93 -9.81 -4.37 -0.96
CA LEU A 93 -9.55 -4.39 -2.40
C LEU A 93 -9.50 -2.97 -3.00
N VAL A 94 -10.47 -2.11 -2.66
CA VAL A 94 -10.50 -0.72 -3.13
C VAL A 94 -9.24 0.02 -2.70
N TYR A 95 -8.81 -0.10 -1.44
CA TYR A 95 -7.56 0.53 -0.96
C TYR A 95 -6.32 0.04 -1.73
N ARG A 96 -6.25 -1.26 -2.07
CA ARG A 96 -5.15 -1.78 -2.90
C ARG A 96 -5.16 -1.17 -4.29
N LEU A 97 -6.33 -1.11 -4.93
CA LEU A 97 -6.46 -0.51 -6.26
C LEU A 97 -6.08 0.97 -6.24
N LEU A 98 -6.54 1.73 -5.24
CA LEU A 98 -6.17 3.13 -5.08
C LEU A 98 -4.66 3.30 -4.88
N SER A 99 -4.04 2.50 -4.02
CA SER A 99 -2.58 2.49 -3.84
C SER A 99 -1.85 2.26 -5.18
N TYR A 100 -2.32 1.27 -5.96
CA TYR A 100 -1.73 0.94 -7.24
C TYR A 100 -1.90 2.06 -8.27
N PHE A 101 -3.10 2.60 -8.47
CA PHE A 101 -3.35 3.60 -9.50
C PHE A 101 -2.75 4.97 -9.17
N ILE A 102 -2.74 5.37 -7.90
CA ILE A 102 -2.30 6.70 -7.48
C ILE A 102 -0.77 6.76 -7.27
N HIS A 103 -0.16 5.72 -6.71
CA HIS A 103 1.25 5.78 -6.28
C HIS A 103 2.16 4.83 -7.05
N GLU A 104 1.73 3.61 -7.39
CA GLU A 104 2.58 2.66 -8.11
C GLU A 104 2.61 2.94 -9.61
N LYS A 105 1.45 3.03 -10.27
CA LYS A 105 1.32 3.20 -11.72
C LYS A 105 2.13 4.39 -12.29
N PRO A 106 2.18 5.56 -11.64
CA PRO A 106 2.92 6.71 -12.16
C PRO A 106 4.44 6.56 -12.09
N LEU A 107 4.97 5.64 -11.29
CA LEU A 107 6.40 5.47 -11.09
C LEU A 107 6.99 4.45 -12.08
N PRO A 108 8.24 4.64 -12.53
CA PRO A 108 8.96 3.63 -13.29
C PRO A 108 9.30 2.42 -12.40
N LYS A 109 9.43 1.25 -13.00
CA LYS A 109 9.68 -0.01 -12.27
C LYS A 109 11.02 0.02 -11.53
N THR A 110 12.04 0.61 -12.16
CA THR A 110 13.40 0.82 -11.65
C THR A 110 13.75 2.30 -11.79
N ARG A 111 14.69 2.79 -10.97
CA ARG A 111 15.25 4.13 -11.22
C ARG A 111 15.93 4.11 -12.57
N GLU A 112 15.60 5.07 -13.42
CA GLU A 112 16.45 5.43 -14.55
C GLU A 112 17.68 6.10 -13.94
N ILE A 113 18.80 5.39 -13.93
CA ILE A 113 20.08 5.97 -13.59
C ILE A 113 20.41 6.89 -14.78
N PRO A 114 20.52 8.22 -14.59
CA PRO A 114 21.00 9.06 -15.67
C PRO A 114 22.40 8.54 -16.05
N SER A 115 22.58 8.18 -17.30
CA SER A 115 23.86 7.78 -17.86
C SER A 115 24.78 8.99 -17.96
N GLU A 116 25.27 9.49 -16.83
CA GLU A 116 26.37 10.44 -16.78
C GLU A 116 27.67 9.64 -16.97
N GLY A 117 28.22 9.66 -18.19
CA GLY A 117 29.53 9.04 -18.47
C GLY A 117 29.78 8.55 -19.89
N ALA A 118 29.17 9.14 -20.92
CA ALA A 118 29.46 8.80 -22.31
C ALA A 118 29.67 10.05 -23.19
N GLU A 119 30.50 10.99 -22.73
CA GLU A 119 31.20 11.89 -23.65
C GLU A 119 32.67 11.92 -23.20
N GLN A 120 33.51 11.34 -24.06
CA GLN A 120 34.97 11.35 -24.04
C GLN A 120 35.47 12.67 -24.64
#